data_AF-A0A7W1QBI2-F1
#
_entry.id   AF-A0A7W1QBI2-F1
#
_cell.length_a   1.000
_cell.length_b   1.000
_cell.length_c   1.000
_cell.angle_alpha   90.00
_cell.angle_beta   90.00
_cell.angle_gamma   90.00
#
_symmetry.space_group_name_H-M   'P 1'
#
loop_
_entity.id
_entity.type
_entity.pdbx_description
1 polymer ?
#
loop_
_entity_poly.entity_id
_entity_poly.type
_entity_poly.pdbx_seq_one_letter_code
_entity_poly.pdbx_strand_id
1 'polypeptide(L)'
;MTRTLAAVAAEAADCTRCRLANGRTQVVFGVGNADADVMFVGEAPGFHEDKQGEPFVGAAGQLLTRMLHEVLTLDRADVYICNVLKCRPPGNRDPQEDEIESCTPWLVEQVSLIQPRVIVTLGNFATKFVLQTAQGITRMRGRTYPWHGRTVIPTFHPAAILRSGGESSRQFLELRDDFELVRATLATIDRPQQPEPVHMPRSEVVPPEPVSVIVPEAEPVPEEQLELF
;
A
#
# COMPACT_ATOMS: atom_id res chain seq x y z
N MET A 1 -6.97 8.01 -27.30
CA MET A 1 -6.97 8.79 -26.05
C MET A 1 -6.41 7.92 -24.95
N THR A 2 -5.51 8.46 -24.12
CA THR A 2 -5.01 7.76 -22.94
C THR A 2 -6.11 7.74 -21.87
N ARG A 3 -6.41 6.57 -21.31
CA ARG A 3 -7.41 6.35 -20.25
C ARG A 3 -6.92 7.04 -18.96
N THR A 4 -7.76 7.81 -18.29
CA THR A 4 -7.38 8.54 -17.06
C THR A 4 -7.84 7.79 -15.81
N LEU A 5 -7.17 8.01 -14.67
CA LEU A 5 -7.54 7.38 -13.40
C LEU A 5 -8.99 7.68 -13.00
N ALA A 6 -9.48 8.89 -13.28
CA ALA A 6 -10.87 9.28 -13.05
C ALA A 6 -11.87 8.51 -13.93
N ALA A 7 -11.52 8.20 -15.19
CA ALA A 7 -12.35 7.34 -16.04
C ALA A 7 -12.39 5.89 -15.53
N VAL A 8 -11.27 5.35 -15.05
CA VAL A 8 -11.23 4.04 -14.38
C VAL A 8 -12.09 4.02 -13.12
N ALA A 9 -12.03 5.08 -12.30
CA ALA A 9 -12.84 5.20 -11.09
C ALA A 9 -14.34 5.22 -11.40
N ALA A 10 -14.76 5.94 -12.45
CA ALA A 10 -16.14 5.99 -12.90
C ALA A 10 -16.65 4.61 -13.38
N GLU A 11 -15.86 3.89 -14.18
CA GLU A 11 -16.20 2.52 -14.59
C GLU A 11 -16.19 1.52 -13.41
N ALA A 12 -15.32 1.73 -12.43
CA ALA A 12 -15.23 0.88 -11.25
C ALA A 12 -16.46 1.05 -10.34
N ALA A 13 -17.07 2.23 -10.26
CA ALA A 13 -18.23 2.52 -9.41
C ALA A 13 -19.42 1.57 -9.67
N ASP A 14 -19.70 1.29 -10.94
CA ASP A 14 -20.79 0.41 -11.37
C ASP A 14 -20.36 -1.07 -11.52
N CYS A 15 -19.13 -1.43 -11.11
CA CYS A 15 -18.57 -2.76 -11.31
C CYS A 15 -19.41 -3.87 -10.65
N THR A 16 -19.96 -4.80 -11.43
CA THR A 16 -20.73 -5.99 -10.97
C THR A 16 -19.97 -7.32 -11.16
N ARG A 17 -18.67 -7.27 -11.45
CA ARG A 17 -17.83 -8.43 -11.83
C ARG A 17 -17.77 -9.58 -10.79
N CYS A 18 -18.11 -9.33 -9.53
CA CYS A 18 -18.23 -10.38 -8.51
C CYS A 18 -19.37 -10.09 -7.52
N ARG A 19 -19.76 -11.13 -6.79
CA ARG A 19 -20.80 -11.16 -5.74
C ARG A 19 -20.69 -10.09 -4.65
N LEU A 20 -19.53 -9.49 -4.41
CA LEU A 20 -19.37 -8.39 -3.45
C LEU A 20 -20.18 -7.13 -3.85
N ALA A 21 -20.54 -7.00 -5.13
CA ALA A 21 -21.45 -5.95 -5.59
C ALA A 21 -22.83 -5.98 -4.92
N ASN A 22 -23.29 -7.16 -4.46
CA ASN A 22 -24.62 -7.34 -3.87
C ASN A 22 -24.69 -6.88 -2.40
N GLY A 23 -23.55 -6.73 -1.72
CA GLY A 23 -23.48 -6.47 -0.27
C GLY A 23 -22.79 -5.16 0.13
N ARG A 24 -22.19 -4.45 -0.82
CA ARG A 24 -21.56 -3.14 -0.60
C ARG A 24 -22.62 -2.04 -0.51
N THR A 25 -22.28 -0.94 0.16
CA THR A 25 -22.98 0.34 -0.02
C THR A 25 -22.49 1.05 -1.28
N GLN A 26 -21.17 1.07 -1.50
CA GLN A 26 -20.56 1.64 -2.70
C GLN A 26 -19.19 1.02 -2.98
N VAL A 27 -18.57 1.39 -4.10
CA VAL A 27 -17.19 0.99 -4.43
C VAL A 27 -16.22 1.96 -3.77
N VAL A 28 -15.21 1.42 -3.11
CA VAL A 28 -14.12 2.17 -2.49
C VAL A 28 -12.89 1.99 -3.38
N PHE A 29 -12.78 2.85 -4.40
CA PHE A 29 -11.78 2.70 -5.47
C PHE A 29 -10.35 2.99 -4.97
N GLY A 30 -10.16 4.17 -4.41
CA GLY A 30 -8.85 4.71 -4.00
C GLY A 30 -8.89 6.23 -4.00
N VAL A 31 -8.04 6.86 -3.18
CA VAL A 31 -7.98 8.33 -3.03
C VAL A 31 -6.54 8.83 -2.96
N GLY A 32 -6.34 10.10 -3.27
CA GLY A 32 -5.05 10.78 -3.21
C GLY A 32 -4.51 11.17 -4.59
N ASN A 33 -3.21 11.45 -4.67
CA ASN A 33 -2.56 11.97 -5.88
C ASN A 33 -2.59 10.95 -7.03
N ALA A 34 -3.06 11.37 -8.21
CA ALA A 34 -3.05 10.54 -9.42
C ALA A 34 -1.63 10.34 -9.98
N ASP A 35 -0.68 11.18 -9.57
CA ASP A 35 0.75 11.10 -9.88
C ASP A 35 1.57 10.81 -8.60
N ALA A 36 1.03 10.08 -7.62
CA ALA A 36 1.73 9.77 -6.36
C ALA A 36 3.03 8.98 -6.57
N ASP A 37 4.11 9.40 -5.90
CA ASP A 37 5.36 8.64 -5.84
C ASP A 37 5.27 7.38 -4.95
N VAL A 38 4.36 7.37 -3.97
CA VAL A 38 4.10 6.23 -3.09
C VAL A 38 2.62 5.86 -3.05
N MET A 39 2.33 4.57 -3.22
CA MET A 39 1.00 3.99 -3.13
C MET A 39 0.90 3.04 -1.93
N PHE A 40 -0.14 3.17 -1.12
CA PHE A 40 -0.47 2.27 -0.01
C PHE A 40 -1.60 1.32 -0.44
N VAL A 41 -1.37 0.02 -0.28
CA VAL A 41 -2.31 -1.03 -0.69
C VAL A 41 -2.67 -1.90 0.51
N GLY A 42 -3.92 -1.78 0.97
CA GLY A 42 -4.51 -2.68 1.96
C GLY A 42 -5.26 -3.86 1.34
N GLU A 43 -5.97 -4.60 2.18
CA GLU A 43 -6.72 -5.81 1.81
C GLU A 43 -8.05 -5.47 1.12
N ALA A 44 -8.97 -4.88 1.88
CA ALA A 44 -10.34 -4.60 1.47
C ALA A 44 -10.95 -3.46 2.32
N PRO A 45 -12.06 -2.83 1.86
CA PRO A 45 -12.76 -1.81 2.63
C PRO A 45 -13.44 -2.39 3.87
N GLY A 46 -13.35 -1.67 4.99
CA GLY A 46 -14.12 -1.95 6.21
C GLY A 46 -15.52 -1.33 6.17
N PHE A 47 -16.22 -1.37 7.31
CA PHE A 47 -17.58 -0.83 7.44
C PHE A 47 -17.65 0.69 7.19
N HIS A 48 -16.70 1.46 7.73
CA HIS A 48 -16.70 2.91 7.60
C HIS A 48 -16.28 3.35 6.20
N GLU A 49 -15.35 2.62 5.60
CA GLU A 49 -14.88 2.81 4.23
C GLU A 49 -16.02 2.56 3.23
N ASP A 50 -16.75 1.43 3.36
CA ASP A 50 -17.92 1.12 2.54
C ASP A 50 -19.00 2.22 2.62
N LYS A 51 -19.20 2.82 3.79
CA LYS A 51 -20.18 3.91 3.99
C LYS A 51 -19.73 5.27 3.47
N GLN A 52 -18.42 5.52 3.37
CA GLN A 52 -17.87 6.83 2.96
C GLN A 52 -17.35 6.85 1.52
N GLY A 53 -17.08 5.69 0.90
CA GLY A 53 -16.47 5.61 -0.43
C GLY A 53 -14.94 5.74 -0.42
N GLU A 54 -14.35 6.04 0.73
CA GLU A 54 -12.92 6.29 0.90
C GLU A 54 -12.22 5.17 1.69
N PRO A 55 -11.00 4.76 1.30
CA PRO A 55 -10.23 3.75 2.01
C PRO A 55 -9.52 4.34 3.23
N PHE A 56 -9.33 3.52 4.27
CA PHE A 56 -8.61 3.88 5.49
C PHE A 56 -9.16 5.17 6.13
N VAL A 57 -10.44 5.14 6.55
CA VAL A 57 -11.12 6.23 7.27
C VAL A 57 -11.46 5.87 8.73
N GLY A 58 -11.50 4.58 9.07
CA GLY A 58 -11.59 4.13 10.46
C GLY A 58 -10.28 4.34 11.25
N ALA A 59 -10.23 3.85 12.49
CA ALA A 59 -9.08 4.01 13.40
C ALA A 59 -7.73 3.52 12.80
N ALA A 60 -7.76 2.44 12.00
CA ALA A 60 -6.59 1.96 11.27
C ALA A 60 -6.06 2.99 10.25
N GLY A 61 -6.97 3.74 9.61
CA GLY A 61 -6.64 4.82 8.70
C GLY A 61 -6.17 6.09 9.39
N GLN A 62 -6.66 6.38 10.59
CA GLN A 62 -6.13 7.46 11.42
C GLN A 62 -4.67 7.18 11.84
N LEU A 63 -4.34 5.93 12.18
CA LEU A 63 -2.95 5.53 12.44
C LEU A 63 -2.09 5.62 11.17
N LEU A 64 -2.56 5.11 10.02
CA LEU A 64 -1.87 5.30 8.73
C LEU A 64 -1.57 6.77 8.46
N THR A 65 -2.59 7.63 8.62
CA THR A 65 -2.49 9.08 8.39
C THR A 65 -1.46 9.72 9.32
N ARG A 66 -1.41 9.35 10.60
CA ARG A 66 -0.33 9.80 11.51
C ARG A 66 1.06 9.39 11.01
N MET A 67 1.26 8.15 10.56
CA MET A 67 2.57 7.71 10.06
C MET A 67 3.00 8.44 8.77
N LEU A 68 2.05 8.84 7.91
CA LEU A 68 2.34 9.72 6.76
C LEU A 68 2.90 11.06 7.22
N HIS A 69 2.19 11.77 8.10
CA HIS A 69 2.61 13.10 8.56
C HIS A 69 3.89 13.04 9.42
N GLU A 70 3.98 12.11 10.38
CA GLU A 70 5.05 12.06 11.37
C GLU A 70 6.37 11.49 10.86
N VAL A 71 6.34 10.58 9.88
CA VAL A 71 7.54 9.84 9.43
C VAL A 71 7.94 10.21 8.01
N LEU A 72 6.96 10.36 7.10
CA LEU A 72 7.22 10.73 5.71
C LEU A 72 7.15 12.24 5.45
N THR A 73 6.55 13.01 6.38
CA THR A 73 6.22 14.43 6.18
C THR A 73 5.32 14.64 4.96
N LEU A 74 4.34 13.74 4.78
CA LEU A 74 3.36 13.76 3.68
C LEU A 74 1.94 13.76 4.22
N ASP A 75 1.03 14.40 3.48
CA ASP A 75 -0.40 14.34 3.71
C ASP A 75 -1.04 13.20 2.91
N ARG A 76 -2.30 12.83 3.26
CA ARG A 76 -3.10 11.89 2.46
C ARG A 76 -3.28 12.32 1.00
N ALA A 77 -3.14 13.61 0.72
CA ALA A 77 -3.29 14.19 -0.61
C ALA A 77 -2.06 13.93 -1.51
N ASP A 78 -0.87 13.74 -0.95
CA ASP A 78 0.39 13.59 -1.71
C ASP A 78 0.63 12.15 -2.19
N VAL A 79 0.08 11.20 -1.44
CA VAL A 79 0.19 9.75 -1.67
C VAL A 79 -1.05 9.21 -2.37
N TYR A 80 -1.05 7.94 -2.80
CA TYR A 80 -2.28 7.26 -3.21
C TYR A 80 -2.61 6.11 -2.26
N ILE A 81 -3.86 6.00 -1.81
CA ILE A 81 -4.30 4.98 -0.86
C ILE A 81 -5.43 4.16 -1.50
N CYS A 82 -5.28 2.83 -1.54
CA CYS A 82 -6.30 1.91 -2.00
C CYS A 82 -6.22 0.54 -1.31
N ASN A 83 -7.01 -0.41 -1.79
CA ASN A 83 -7.03 -1.80 -1.35
C ASN A 83 -6.95 -2.73 -2.57
N VAL A 84 -6.60 -4.01 -2.37
CA VAL A 84 -6.70 -5.04 -3.42
C VAL A 84 -8.16 -5.15 -3.88
N LEU A 85 -9.07 -5.46 -2.96
CA LEU A 85 -10.51 -5.39 -3.23
C LEU A 85 -11.02 -3.95 -3.16
N LYS A 86 -11.99 -3.63 -4.02
CA LYS A 86 -12.69 -2.32 -4.05
C LYS A 86 -14.09 -2.37 -3.42
N CYS A 87 -14.48 -3.50 -2.85
CA CYS A 87 -15.79 -3.74 -2.23
C CYS A 87 -15.60 -4.47 -0.89
N ARG A 88 -16.40 -4.12 0.12
CA ARG A 88 -16.34 -4.73 1.45
C ARG A 88 -16.84 -6.18 1.46
N PRO A 89 -16.05 -7.16 1.96
CA PRO A 89 -16.53 -8.51 2.22
C PRO A 89 -17.62 -8.55 3.32
N PRO A 90 -18.65 -9.40 3.18
CA PRO A 90 -19.68 -9.57 4.21
C PRO A 90 -19.08 -9.88 5.59
N GLY A 91 -19.45 -9.10 6.60
CA GLY A 91 -18.93 -9.27 7.97
C GLY A 91 -17.44 -8.95 8.15
N ASN A 92 -16.77 -8.30 7.19
CA ASN A 92 -15.32 -8.10 7.15
C ASN A 92 -14.51 -9.42 7.17
N ARG A 93 -15.06 -10.51 6.60
CA ARG A 93 -14.27 -11.74 6.38
C ARG A 93 -13.14 -11.52 5.39
N ASP A 94 -12.18 -12.43 5.40
CA ASP A 94 -11.13 -12.50 4.39
C ASP A 94 -11.72 -12.62 2.96
N PRO A 95 -11.10 -11.99 1.95
CA PRO A 95 -11.46 -12.13 0.53
C PRO A 95 -11.36 -13.57 0.02
N GLN A 96 -12.18 -13.93 -0.96
CA GLN A 96 -12.08 -15.21 -1.68
C GLN A 96 -11.42 -15.06 -3.05
N GLU A 97 -10.88 -16.16 -3.57
CA GLU A 97 -10.06 -16.19 -4.80
C GLU A 97 -10.78 -15.59 -6.01
N ASP A 98 -12.04 -15.94 -6.23
CA ASP A 98 -12.88 -15.36 -7.30
C ASP A 98 -13.12 -13.85 -7.14
N GLU A 99 -13.21 -13.36 -5.90
CA GLU A 99 -13.36 -11.94 -5.59
C GLU A 99 -12.07 -11.18 -5.88
N ILE A 100 -10.91 -11.79 -5.57
CA ILE A 100 -9.58 -11.28 -5.87
C ILE A 100 -9.37 -11.20 -7.38
N GLU A 101 -9.54 -12.30 -8.11
CA GLU A 101 -9.36 -12.35 -9.57
C GLU A 101 -10.23 -11.31 -10.28
N SER A 102 -11.51 -11.20 -9.87
CA SER A 102 -12.47 -10.26 -10.46
C SER A 102 -12.13 -8.79 -10.19
N CYS A 103 -11.48 -8.48 -9.07
CA CYS A 103 -11.15 -7.10 -8.65
C CYS A 103 -9.72 -6.68 -9.04
N THR A 104 -8.82 -7.64 -9.24
CA THR A 104 -7.41 -7.46 -9.62
C THR A 104 -7.19 -6.45 -10.76
N PRO A 105 -7.95 -6.48 -11.88
CA PRO A 105 -7.76 -5.53 -12.98
C PRO A 105 -7.81 -4.05 -12.54
N TRP A 106 -8.61 -3.70 -11.53
CA TRP A 106 -8.68 -2.32 -11.02
C TRP A 106 -7.39 -1.88 -10.35
N LEU A 107 -6.72 -2.75 -9.57
CA LEU A 107 -5.43 -2.43 -8.98
C LEU A 107 -4.33 -2.35 -10.05
N VAL A 108 -4.37 -3.24 -11.04
CA VAL A 108 -3.44 -3.21 -12.18
C VAL A 108 -3.55 -1.90 -12.96
N GLU A 109 -4.77 -1.44 -13.26
CA GLU A 109 -5.01 -0.15 -13.92
C GLU A 109 -4.55 1.03 -13.06
N GLN A 110 -4.84 1.02 -11.75
CA GLN A 110 -4.35 2.06 -10.82
C GLN A 110 -2.82 2.17 -10.84
N VAL A 111 -2.10 1.06 -10.68
CA VAL A 111 -0.63 1.06 -10.63
C VAL A 111 0.01 1.39 -11.99
N SER A 112 -0.65 1.02 -13.09
CA SER A 112 -0.19 1.33 -14.46
C SER A 112 -0.37 2.81 -14.82
N LEU A 113 -1.41 3.46 -14.29
CA LEU A 113 -1.69 4.88 -14.52
C LEU A 113 -0.92 5.80 -13.58
N ILE A 114 -0.86 5.49 -12.28
CA ILE A 114 -0.20 6.33 -11.26
C ILE A 114 1.33 6.21 -11.32
N GLN A 115 1.82 5.02 -11.73
CA GLN A 115 3.25 4.72 -11.87
C GLN A 115 4.09 5.04 -10.60
N PRO A 116 3.65 4.58 -9.40
CA PRO A 116 4.34 4.89 -8.16
C PRO A 116 5.74 4.25 -8.13
N ARG A 117 6.70 4.96 -7.54
CA ARG A 117 8.06 4.48 -7.25
C ARG A 117 8.03 3.39 -6.19
N VAL A 118 7.27 3.63 -5.12
CA VAL A 118 7.12 2.72 -3.96
C VAL A 118 5.67 2.26 -3.81
N ILE A 119 5.48 0.96 -3.58
CA ILE A 119 4.20 0.36 -3.19
C ILE A 119 4.33 -0.23 -1.78
N VAL A 120 3.63 0.35 -0.82
CA VAL A 120 3.59 -0.14 0.57
C VAL A 120 2.42 -1.09 0.75
N THR A 121 2.71 -2.36 1.00
CA THR A 121 1.66 -3.38 1.21
C THR A 121 1.34 -3.55 2.69
N LEU A 122 0.09 -3.29 3.06
CA LEU A 122 -0.35 -3.26 4.45
C LEU A 122 -0.89 -4.62 4.88
N GLY A 123 -0.06 -5.38 5.59
CA GLY A 123 -0.39 -6.68 6.18
C GLY A 123 -0.20 -7.89 5.26
N ASN A 124 -0.53 -9.07 5.80
CA ASN A 124 -0.37 -10.35 5.12
C ASN A 124 -1.02 -10.37 3.73
N PHE A 125 -2.30 -10.00 3.64
CA PHE A 125 -3.08 -10.21 2.44
C PHE A 125 -2.53 -9.44 1.23
N ALA A 126 -2.39 -8.12 1.36
CA ALA A 126 -1.85 -7.28 0.29
C ALA A 126 -0.41 -7.68 -0.08
N THR A 127 0.42 -8.04 0.91
CA THR A 127 1.79 -8.50 0.68
C THR A 127 1.83 -9.80 -0.12
N LYS A 128 1.06 -10.81 0.30
CA LYS A 128 1.00 -12.12 -0.36
C LYS A 128 0.46 -12.01 -1.78
N PHE A 129 -0.54 -11.17 -1.98
CA PHE A 129 -1.14 -10.90 -3.28
C PHE A 129 -0.17 -10.19 -4.24
N VAL A 130 0.45 -9.08 -3.83
CA VAL A 130 1.35 -8.31 -4.73
C VAL A 130 2.66 -9.06 -5.00
N LEU A 131 3.28 -9.66 -3.97
CA LEU A 131 4.57 -10.35 -4.09
C LEU A 131 4.46 -11.85 -4.41
N GLN A 132 3.25 -12.37 -4.66
CA GLN A 132 2.99 -13.78 -5.00
C GLN A 132 3.73 -14.75 -4.06
N THR A 133 3.56 -14.53 -2.75
CA THR A 133 4.34 -15.21 -1.70
C THR A 133 3.47 -15.95 -0.70
N ALA A 134 3.93 -17.13 -0.25
CA ALA A 134 3.34 -17.82 0.90
C ALA A 134 3.81 -17.25 2.24
N GLN A 135 4.92 -16.49 2.26
CA GLN A 135 5.58 -16.02 3.49
C GLN A 135 4.70 -15.02 4.27
N GLY A 136 4.76 -15.10 5.60
CA GLY A 136 4.01 -14.21 6.49
C GLY A 136 4.66 -12.85 6.66
N ILE A 137 3.86 -11.82 6.93
CA ILE A 137 4.28 -10.42 7.01
C ILE A 137 5.44 -10.18 7.98
N THR A 138 5.47 -10.87 9.12
CA THR A 138 6.56 -10.80 10.11
C THR A 138 7.94 -11.15 9.54
N ARG A 139 8.00 -11.96 8.47
CA ARG A 139 9.24 -12.31 7.75
C ARG A 139 9.52 -11.41 6.54
N MET A 140 8.47 -10.82 5.97
CA MET A 140 8.55 -9.99 4.76
C MET A 140 8.80 -8.50 5.04
N ARG A 141 8.40 -7.98 6.19
CA ARG A 141 8.55 -6.55 6.54
C ARG A 141 10.00 -6.13 6.79
N GLY A 142 10.25 -4.83 6.82
CA GLY A 142 11.59 -4.24 7.03
C GLY A 142 12.56 -4.51 5.88
N ARG A 143 12.05 -4.74 4.67
CA ARG A 143 12.81 -5.11 3.46
C ARG A 143 12.15 -4.54 2.22
N THR A 144 12.93 -4.36 1.16
CA THR A 144 12.43 -3.95 -0.14
C THR A 144 12.50 -5.08 -1.15
N TYR A 145 11.56 -5.08 -2.10
CA TYR A 145 11.41 -6.11 -3.12
C TYR A 145 11.23 -5.45 -4.50
N PRO A 146 12.03 -5.82 -5.52
CA PRO A 146 11.82 -5.33 -6.87
C PRO A 146 10.55 -5.97 -7.46
N TRP A 147 9.73 -5.17 -8.13
CA TRP A 147 8.44 -5.62 -8.67
C TRP A 147 8.01 -4.74 -9.85
N HIS A 148 8.03 -5.28 -11.06
CA HIS A 148 7.66 -4.57 -12.31
C HIS A 148 8.28 -3.16 -12.45
N GLY A 149 9.60 -3.05 -12.27
CA GLY A 149 10.33 -1.78 -12.31
C GLY A 149 10.01 -0.81 -11.16
N ARG A 150 9.38 -1.27 -10.07
CA ARG A 150 9.00 -0.49 -8.88
C ARG A 150 9.53 -1.18 -7.62
N THR A 151 9.47 -0.51 -6.47
CA THR A 151 9.87 -1.09 -5.18
C THR A 151 8.66 -1.37 -4.29
N VAL A 152 8.51 -2.61 -3.81
CA VAL A 152 7.49 -2.98 -2.83
C VAL A 152 8.10 -3.04 -1.43
N ILE A 153 7.41 -2.45 -0.45
CA ILE A 153 7.81 -2.46 0.97
C ILE A 153 6.64 -3.01 1.81
N PRO A 154 6.70 -4.28 2.25
CA PRO A 154 5.71 -4.85 3.15
C PRO A 154 5.80 -4.26 4.56
N THR A 155 4.66 -4.00 5.20
CA THR A 155 4.59 -3.63 6.61
C THR A 155 3.34 -4.21 7.30
N PHE A 156 3.26 -4.13 8.63
CA PHE A 156 2.08 -4.55 9.36
C PHE A 156 0.86 -3.69 9.00
N HIS A 157 -0.32 -4.32 8.92
CA HIS A 157 -1.56 -3.57 8.74
C HIS A 157 -1.86 -2.75 10.01
N PRO A 158 -2.20 -1.45 9.93
CA PRO A 158 -2.43 -0.60 11.11
C PRO A 158 -3.48 -1.17 12.09
N ALA A 159 -4.51 -1.85 11.58
CA ALA A 159 -5.51 -2.52 12.44
C ALA A 159 -4.94 -3.67 13.32
N ALA A 160 -3.79 -4.26 12.96
CA ALA A 160 -3.13 -5.25 13.80
C ALA A 160 -2.46 -4.56 15.01
N ILE A 161 -1.73 -3.47 14.77
CA ILE A 161 -1.11 -2.63 15.80
C ILE A 161 -2.12 -2.25 16.89
N LEU A 162 -3.28 -1.74 16.47
CA LEU A 162 -4.35 -1.30 17.37
C LEU A 162 -4.95 -2.44 18.22
N ARG A 163 -4.90 -3.69 17.74
CA ARG A 163 -5.31 -4.88 18.52
C ARG A 163 -4.21 -5.41 19.43
N SER A 164 -2.95 -5.10 19.13
CA SER A 164 -1.76 -5.64 19.83
C SER A 164 -1.14 -4.66 20.85
N GLY A 165 -1.92 -3.70 21.35
CA GLY A 165 -1.51 -2.74 22.38
C GLY A 165 -1.33 -1.31 21.88
N GLY A 166 -1.50 -1.05 20.57
CA GLY A 166 -1.35 0.28 20.01
C GLY A 166 0.10 0.76 20.04
N GLU A 167 0.33 2.00 20.46
CA GLU A 167 1.62 2.69 20.34
C GLU A 167 2.70 2.18 21.29
N SER A 168 2.32 1.49 22.38
CA SER A 168 3.26 0.79 23.27
C SER A 168 3.68 -0.58 22.75
N SER A 169 3.12 -1.05 21.63
CA SER A 169 3.44 -2.35 21.07
C SER A 169 4.75 -2.33 20.29
N ARG A 170 5.51 -3.43 20.37
CA ARG A 170 6.69 -3.64 19.51
C ARG A 170 6.37 -3.48 18.03
N GLN A 171 5.17 -3.89 17.60
CA GLN A 171 4.73 -3.77 16.21
C GLN A 171 4.58 -2.31 15.74
N PHE A 172 4.27 -1.37 16.65
CA PHE A 172 4.22 0.06 16.31
C PHE A 172 5.61 0.62 16.02
N LEU A 173 6.62 0.23 16.81
CA LEU A 173 8.01 0.57 16.52
C LEU A 173 8.45 -0.02 15.17
N GLU A 174 8.15 -1.29 14.94
CA GLU A 174 8.43 -1.98 13.67
C GLU A 174 7.69 -1.35 12.47
N LEU A 175 6.49 -0.79 12.66
CA LEU A 175 5.77 0.00 11.65
C LEU A 175 6.47 1.34 11.37
N ARG A 176 6.98 2.04 12.39
CA ARG A 176 7.74 3.28 12.20
C ARG A 176 9.04 3.01 11.43
N ASP A 177 9.77 1.95 11.78
CA ASP A 177 10.98 1.52 11.06
C ASP A 177 10.69 1.23 9.57
N ASP A 178 9.53 0.63 9.25
CA ASP A 178 9.11 0.40 7.86
C ASP A 178 8.82 1.72 7.12
N PHE A 179 8.23 2.71 7.78
CA PHE A 179 7.98 4.03 7.18
C PHE A 179 9.28 4.84 7.02
N GLU A 180 10.24 4.70 7.94
CA GLU A 180 11.61 5.22 7.77
C GLU A 180 12.30 4.60 6.54
N LEU A 181 12.15 3.29 6.32
CA LEU A 181 12.62 2.62 5.10
C LEU A 181 11.91 3.14 3.84
N VAL A 182 10.62 3.45 3.90
CA VAL A 182 9.89 4.12 2.80
C VAL A 182 10.48 5.50 2.51
N ARG A 183 10.76 6.33 3.52
CA ARG A 183 11.39 7.64 3.34
C ARG A 183 12.77 7.53 2.71
N ALA A 184 13.63 6.64 3.22
CA ALA A 184 14.97 6.41 2.69
C ALA A 184 14.96 5.88 1.24
N THR A 185 13.98 5.03 0.91
CA THR A 185 13.78 4.54 -0.46
C THR A 185 13.34 5.67 -1.40
N LEU A 186 12.38 6.51 -0.97
CA LEU A 186 11.93 7.69 -1.72
C LEU A 186 13.00 8.80 -1.84
N ALA A 187 14.08 8.75 -1.07
CA ALA A 187 15.23 9.64 -1.25
C ALA A 187 16.24 9.13 -2.29
N THR A 188 16.17 7.85 -2.71
CA THR A 188 17.25 7.17 -3.44
C THR A 188 16.88 6.57 -4.81
N ILE A 189 15.60 6.28 -5.07
CA ILE A 189 15.16 5.69 -6.36
C ILE A 189 14.51 6.73 -7.27
N ASP A 190 14.86 6.83 -8.55
CA ASP A 190 14.13 7.71 -9.49
C ASP A 190 12.75 7.16 -9.87
N ARG A 191 11.88 8.01 -10.44
CA ARG A 191 10.64 7.53 -11.08
C ARG A 191 11.00 6.68 -12.32
N PRO A 192 10.40 5.49 -12.49
CA PRO A 192 10.67 4.67 -13.68
C PRO A 192 10.30 5.42 -14.96
N GLN A 193 11.27 5.65 -15.85
CA GLN A 193 11.04 6.38 -17.11
C GLN A 193 10.13 5.59 -18.08
N GLN A 194 10.14 4.26 -17.99
CA GLN A 194 9.24 3.35 -18.67
C GLN A 194 8.91 2.20 -17.70
N PRO A 195 7.87 2.32 -16.86
CA PRO A 195 7.53 1.26 -15.92
C PRO A 195 7.03 0.03 -16.67
N GLU A 196 7.46 -1.15 -16.24
CA GLU A 196 7.02 -2.41 -16.84
C GLU A 196 5.49 -2.55 -16.73
N PRO A 197 4.83 -3.09 -17.78
CA PRO A 197 3.42 -3.44 -17.74
C PRO A 197 3.12 -4.39 -16.58
N VAL A 198 2.29 -3.94 -15.64
CA VAL A 198 1.90 -4.75 -14.48
C VAL A 198 1.05 -5.93 -14.95
N HIS A 199 1.59 -7.13 -14.79
CA HIS A 199 0.89 -8.39 -15.05
C HIS A 199 0.85 -9.19 -13.76
N MET A 200 -0.32 -9.25 -13.11
CA MET A 200 -0.51 -10.18 -11.99
C MET A 200 -0.57 -11.60 -12.57
N PRO A 201 0.38 -12.49 -12.25
CA PRO A 201 0.41 -13.83 -12.84
C PRO A 201 -0.75 -14.67 -12.29
N ARG A 202 -1.26 -15.57 -13.13
CA ARG A 202 -2.16 -16.64 -12.68
C ARG A 202 -1.33 -17.76 -12.07
N SER A 203 -1.21 -17.76 -10.75
CA SER A 203 -0.79 -18.91 -9.93
C SER A 203 0.50 -19.62 -10.36
N GLU A 204 1.63 -18.90 -10.36
CA GLU A 204 2.95 -19.52 -10.20
C GLU A 204 3.75 -18.75 -9.15
N VAL A 205 4.28 -19.48 -8.16
CA VAL A 205 4.73 -18.93 -6.86
C VAL A 205 6.24 -18.99 -6.74
N VAL A 206 6.92 -17.90 -7.08
CA VAL A 206 8.28 -17.60 -6.61
C VAL A 206 8.34 -16.11 -6.28
N PRO A 207 8.45 -15.72 -4.99
CA PRO A 207 8.64 -14.32 -4.64
C PRO A 207 9.99 -13.80 -5.15
N PRO A 208 10.09 -12.54 -5.57
CA PRO A 208 11.39 -11.91 -5.83
C PRO A 208 12.24 -11.94 -4.55
N GLU A 209 13.55 -12.14 -4.70
CA GLU A 209 14.47 -12.04 -3.56
C GLU A 209 14.48 -10.59 -3.01
N PRO A 210 14.54 -10.41 -1.68
CA PRO A 210 14.66 -9.08 -1.10
C PRO A 210 16.00 -8.46 -1.49
N VAL A 211 15.98 -7.22 -1.94
CA VAL A 211 17.19 -6.46 -2.26
C VAL A 211 17.54 -5.59 -1.05
N SER A 212 18.81 -5.58 -0.66
CA SER A 212 19.32 -4.61 0.29
C SER A 212 19.41 -3.25 -0.39
N VAL A 213 18.56 -2.30 0.01
CA VAL A 213 18.84 -0.88 -0.28
C VAL A 213 20.14 -0.54 0.44
N ILE A 214 21.15 -0.15 -0.32
CA ILE A 214 22.33 0.52 0.24
C ILE A 214 21.84 1.91 0.64
N VAL A 215 21.32 2.02 1.86
CA VAL A 215 21.09 3.33 2.48
C VAL A 215 22.47 3.96 2.64
N PRO A 216 22.75 5.14 2.07
CA PRO A 216 23.98 5.85 2.37
C PRO A 216 24.05 6.04 3.88
N GLU A 217 25.20 5.73 4.50
CA GLU A 217 25.41 6.12 5.89
C GLU A 217 25.19 7.64 5.97
N ALA A 218 24.37 8.09 6.93
CA ALA A 218 24.22 9.51 7.18
C ALA A 218 25.60 10.08 7.50
N GLU A 219 26.04 11.08 6.75
CA GLU A 219 27.32 11.73 7.01
C GLU A 219 27.36 12.16 8.49
N PRO A 220 28.41 11.81 9.25
CA PRO A 220 28.50 12.18 10.64
C PRO A 220 28.47 13.71 10.73
N VAL A 221 27.51 14.24 11.49
CA VAL A 221 27.42 15.68 11.76
C VAL A 221 28.77 16.13 12.33
N PRO A 222 29.48 17.09 11.69
CA PRO A 222 30.78 17.54 12.18
C PRO A 222 30.66 18.04 13.62
N GLU A 223 31.63 17.68 14.48
CA GLU A 223 31.61 18.06 15.90
C GLU A 223 31.49 19.58 16.12
N GLU A 224 31.93 20.37 15.14
CA GLU A 224 31.81 21.85 15.08
C GLU A 224 30.35 22.36 15.11
N GLN A 225 29.34 21.51 14.83
CA GLN A 225 27.92 21.88 14.95
C GLN A 225 27.27 21.50 16.30
N LEU A 226 28.02 20.85 17.21
CA LEU A 226 27.51 20.47 18.53
C LEU A 226 27.75 21.55 19.62
N GLU A 227 28.59 22.56 19.38
CA GLU A 227 28.91 23.61 20.35
C GLU A 227 27.96 24.84 20.33
N LEU A 228 26.77 24.71 19.72
CA LEU A 228 25.81 25.81 19.55
C LEU A 228 24.42 25.57 20.20
N PHE A 229 24.35 24.66 21.18
CA PHE A 229 23.18 24.40 22.03
C PHE A 229 23.56 24.34 23.53
#